data_AF-A0A847A138-F1
#
_entry.id   AF-A0A847A138-F1
#
_cell.length_a   1.000
_cell.length_b   1.000
_cell.length_c   1.000
_cell.angle_alpha   90.00
_cell.angle_beta   90.00
_cell.angle_gamma   90.00
#
_symmetry.space_group_name_H-M   'P 1'
#
loop_
_entity.id
_entity.type
_entity.pdbx_description
1 polymer ?
#
loop_
_entity_poly.entity_id
_entity_poly.type
_entity_poly.pdbx_seq_one_letter_code
_entity_poly.pdbx_strand_id
1 'polypeptide(L)'
;MARKNSAAQGAAAGARHGRLRRSTSWANALKVLLTTAIVFAVSGVSVAAYAVWGVASNVKTIELAAVVPEGPEIVEAGQQSLDGELTILLVGSDSRAGQQIDDGEEGELNDVNLLLHIPADHQSATIISFPRDLMLPIPSCPGPDGEPEYYASMSEQQLNSAMMYGGLPCVVLTISELTGLEIPYAAMVTFDGVMNITSALGG
;
A
#
# COMPACT_ATOMS: atom_id res chain seq x y z
N MET A 1 -56.09 39.24 -75.27
CA MET A 1 -55.76 38.97 -73.85
C MET A 1 -54.71 37.86 -73.85
N ALA A 2 -53.43 38.16 -73.56
CA ALA A 2 -52.77 38.02 -72.24
C ALA A 2 -52.43 36.55 -71.93
N ARG A 3 -51.21 36.08 -71.59
CA ARG A 3 -49.97 36.61 -70.99
C ARG A 3 -48.83 35.60 -71.30
N LYS A 4 -47.66 36.04 -71.78
CA LYS A 4 -46.35 36.20 -71.09
C LYS A 4 -45.62 34.92 -70.60
N ASN A 5 -44.42 34.75 -71.18
CA ASN A 5 -43.29 33.87 -70.87
C ASN A 5 -42.96 33.69 -69.38
N SER A 6 -42.42 32.51 -69.03
CA SER A 6 -41.08 32.43 -68.41
C SER A 6 -40.55 30.99 -68.38
N ALA A 7 -39.38 30.79 -68.98
CA ALA A 7 -38.55 29.62 -68.79
C ALA A 7 -37.87 29.69 -67.43
N ALA A 8 -37.81 28.57 -66.70
CA ALA A 8 -36.90 28.40 -65.58
C ALA A 8 -36.13 27.10 -65.80
N GLN A 9 -34.84 27.28 -66.10
CA GLN A 9 -33.83 26.27 -66.37
C GLN A 9 -33.55 25.44 -65.11
N GLY A 10 -33.28 24.15 -65.30
CA GLY A 10 -32.86 23.24 -64.23
C GLY A 10 -31.53 23.68 -63.62
N ALA A 11 -31.52 23.86 -62.29
CA ALA A 11 -30.29 23.97 -61.53
C ALA A 11 -29.76 22.57 -61.22
N ALA A 12 -28.88 22.05 -62.06
CA ALA A 12 -28.08 20.88 -61.72
C ALA A 12 -27.11 21.27 -60.60
N ALA A 13 -27.36 20.80 -59.37
CA ALA A 13 -26.41 20.91 -58.27
C ALA A 13 -25.17 20.07 -58.59
N GLY A 14 -24.08 20.73 -59.01
CA GLY A 14 -22.81 20.07 -59.30
C GLY A 14 -22.22 19.43 -58.06
N ALA A 15 -22.11 18.10 -58.05
CA ALA A 15 -21.42 17.34 -57.01
C ALA A 15 -19.92 17.71 -57.00
N ARG A 16 -19.49 18.54 -56.04
CA ARG A 16 -18.07 18.85 -55.81
C ARG A 16 -17.38 17.61 -55.24
N HIS A 17 -16.76 16.81 -56.10
CA HIS A 17 -15.88 15.72 -55.67
C HIS A 17 -14.62 16.32 -55.05
N GLY A 18 -14.50 16.23 -53.72
CA GLY A 18 -13.28 16.61 -53.01
C GLY A 18 -12.13 15.70 -53.47
N ARG A 19 -11.05 16.30 -54.00
CA ARG A 19 -9.79 15.58 -54.28
C ARG A 19 -9.19 15.12 -52.95
N LEU A 20 -9.49 13.89 -52.55
CA LEU A 20 -8.79 13.24 -51.44
C LEU A 20 -7.33 13.06 -51.85
N ARG A 21 -6.40 13.50 -51.00
CA ARG A 21 -4.96 13.28 -51.19
C ARG A 21 -4.71 11.78 -51.34
N ARG A 22 -3.99 11.39 -52.38
CA ARG A 22 -3.63 10.00 -52.66
C ARG A 22 -2.72 9.51 -51.51
N SER A 23 -3.29 8.81 -50.55
CA SER A 23 -2.50 8.22 -49.46
C SER A 23 -1.69 7.07 -50.04
N THR A 24 -0.38 7.09 -49.82
CA THR A 24 0.49 5.98 -50.19
C THR A 24 0.37 4.88 -49.15
N SER A 25 0.20 3.63 -49.59
CA SER A 25 -0.02 2.48 -48.69
C SER A 25 1.06 2.34 -47.61
N TRP A 26 2.31 2.71 -47.93
CA TRP A 26 3.43 2.72 -46.99
C TRP A 26 3.29 3.78 -45.88
N ALA A 27 2.74 4.96 -46.19
CA ALA A 27 2.53 6.02 -45.21
C ALA A 27 1.39 5.67 -44.25
N ASN A 28 0.38 4.94 -44.72
CA ASN A 28 -0.67 4.41 -43.86
C ASN A 28 -0.15 3.27 -42.98
N ALA A 29 0.69 2.38 -43.53
CA ALA A 29 1.34 1.31 -42.76
C ALA A 29 2.24 1.88 -41.65
N LEU A 30 3.03 2.91 -41.95
CA LEU A 30 3.87 3.60 -40.96
C LEU A 30 3.03 4.25 -39.85
N LYS A 31 1.92 4.90 -40.22
CA LYS A 31 0.98 5.48 -39.23
C LYS A 31 0.40 4.41 -38.32
N VAL A 32 -0.05 3.29 -38.87
CA VAL A 32 -0.60 2.18 -38.08
C VAL A 32 0.46 1.65 -37.11
N LEU A 33 1.66 1.35 -37.60
CA LEU A 33 2.77 0.88 -36.76
C LEU A 33 3.10 1.87 -35.63
N LEU A 34 3.18 3.16 -35.94
CA LEU A 34 3.47 4.20 -34.96
C LEU A 34 2.35 4.34 -33.94
N THR A 35 1.08 4.30 -34.36
CA THR A 35 -0.05 4.31 -33.43
C THR A 35 -0.07 3.07 -32.54
N THR A 36 0.22 1.89 -33.08
CA THR A 36 0.29 0.65 -32.31
C THR A 36 1.42 0.72 -31.28
N ALA A 37 2.61 1.18 -31.68
CA ALA A 37 3.73 1.37 -30.75
C ALA A 37 3.40 2.36 -29.63
N ILE A 38 2.72 3.47 -29.94
CA ILE A 38 2.26 4.44 -28.94
C ILE A 38 1.25 3.79 -27.99
N VAL A 39 0.28 3.05 -28.49
CA VAL A 39 -0.71 2.37 -27.64
C VAL A 39 -0.02 1.40 -26.69
N PHE A 40 0.91 0.57 -27.18
CA PHE A 40 1.67 -0.34 -26.32
C PHE A 40 2.50 0.41 -25.27
N ALA A 41 3.19 1.49 -25.66
CA ALA A 41 3.98 2.29 -24.73
C ALA A 41 3.11 2.92 -23.64
N VAL A 42 1.99 3.54 -24.03
CA VAL A 42 1.05 4.18 -23.10
C VAL A 42 0.42 3.15 -22.17
N SER A 43 -0.06 2.02 -22.71
CA SER A 43 -0.61 0.94 -21.90
C SER A 43 0.41 0.39 -20.90
N GLY A 44 1.65 0.16 -21.33
CA GLY A 44 2.73 -0.30 -20.45
C GLY A 44 3.01 0.69 -19.31
N VAL A 45 3.12 1.98 -19.63
CA VAL A 45 3.33 3.05 -18.64
C VAL A 45 2.14 3.15 -17.69
N SER A 46 0.90 3.08 -18.19
CA SER A 46 -0.30 3.15 -17.35
C SER A 46 -0.41 1.98 -16.37
N VAL A 47 -0.11 0.76 -16.81
CA VAL A 47 -0.11 -0.42 -15.93
C VAL A 47 0.97 -0.29 -14.86
N ALA A 48 2.19 0.10 -15.25
CA ALA A 48 3.28 0.31 -14.30
C ALA A 48 2.95 1.42 -13.28
N ALA A 49 2.41 2.54 -13.75
CA ALA A 49 1.99 3.64 -12.89
C ALA A 49 0.86 3.23 -11.94
N TYR A 50 -0.12 2.47 -12.41
CA TYR A 50 -1.20 1.97 -11.57
C TYR A 50 -0.69 1.00 -10.50
N ALA A 51 0.23 0.11 -10.85
CA ALA A 51 0.84 -0.82 -9.90
C ALA A 51 1.62 -0.06 -8.80
N VAL A 52 2.45 0.91 -9.19
CA VAL A 52 3.20 1.75 -8.23
C VAL A 52 2.26 2.57 -7.35
N TRP A 53 1.25 3.19 -7.95
CA TRP A 53 0.25 3.98 -7.23
C TRP A 53 -0.53 3.11 -6.24
N GLY A 54 -0.97 1.92 -6.65
CA GLY A 54 -1.69 0.99 -5.80
C GLY A 54 -0.87 0.54 -4.60
N VAL A 55 0.45 0.34 -4.74
CA VAL A 55 1.32 0.08 -3.58
C VAL A 55 1.38 1.32 -2.70
N ALA A 56 1.73 2.48 -3.25
CA ALA A 56 1.93 3.70 -2.49
C ALA A 56 0.67 4.20 -1.76
N SER A 57 -0.52 4.01 -2.34
CA SER A 57 -1.79 4.48 -1.75
C SER A 57 -2.33 3.59 -0.65
N ASN A 58 -1.86 2.33 -0.56
CA ASN A 58 -2.37 1.36 0.42
C ASN A 58 -1.44 1.15 1.62
N VAL A 59 -0.27 1.79 1.65
CA VAL A 59 0.60 1.75 2.84
C VAL A 59 0.05 2.72 3.88
N LYS A 60 -0.50 2.18 4.98
CA LYS A 60 -0.74 2.94 6.20
C LYS A 60 0.55 2.91 7.04
N THR A 61 1.25 4.04 7.09
CA THR A 61 2.43 4.18 7.95
C THR A 61 2.00 4.61 9.34
N ILE A 62 2.49 3.91 10.36
CA ILE A 62 2.36 4.34 11.76
C ILE A 62 3.74 4.83 12.19
N GLU A 63 3.82 6.06 12.70
CA GLU A 63 5.07 6.61 13.19
C GLU A 63 5.42 5.97 14.55
N LEU A 64 6.58 5.32 14.60
CA LEU A 64 7.16 4.78 15.82
C LEU A 64 8.06 5.80 16.53
N ALA A 65 8.19 7.02 16.02
CA ALA A 65 9.14 8.03 16.51
C ALA A 65 8.88 8.45 17.98
N ALA A 66 7.64 8.39 18.44
CA ALA A 66 7.30 8.63 19.86
C ALA A 66 7.80 7.52 20.80
N VAL A 67 8.18 6.37 20.24
CA VAL A 67 8.56 5.13 20.93
C VAL A 67 10.02 4.78 20.73
N VAL A 68 10.58 5.05 19.55
CA VAL A 68 11.98 4.79 19.19
C VAL A 68 12.66 6.14 18.86
N PRO A 69 13.18 6.86 19.87
CA PRO A 69 13.73 8.20 19.69
C PRO A 69 15.03 8.22 18.87
N GLU A 70 15.79 7.12 18.84
CA GLU A 70 17.02 6.96 18.04
C GLU A 70 16.87 5.86 16.97
N GLY A 71 15.72 5.82 16.30
CA GLY A 71 15.52 4.91 15.17
C GLY A 71 16.49 5.20 14.01
N PRO A 72 16.91 4.18 13.24
CA PRO A 72 17.70 4.38 12.04
C PRO A 72 16.99 5.33 11.08
N GLU A 73 17.77 6.13 10.34
CA GLU A 73 17.27 7.05 9.34
C GLU A 73 16.34 6.28 8.38
N ILE A 74 15.17 6.84 8.09
CA ILE A 74 14.13 6.20 7.27
C ILE A 74 14.75 5.85 5.91
N VAL A 75 14.95 4.56 5.66
CA VAL A 75 15.53 4.09 4.39
C VAL A 75 14.46 4.25 3.30
N GLU A 76 14.68 5.19 2.39
CA GLU A 76 13.80 5.43 1.25
C GLU A 76 13.61 4.15 0.41
N ALA A 77 12.38 3.91 -0.03
CA ALA A 77 12.04 2.79 -0.89
C ALA A 77 12.85 2.84 -2.20
N GLY A 78 13.77 1.88 -2.39
CA GLY A 78 14.61 1.79 -3.59
C GLY A 78 16.11 1.70 -3.32
N GLN A 79 16.57 1.84 -2.07
CA GLN A 79 17.95 1.52 -1.72
C GLN A 79 18.16 0.00 -1.70
N GLN A 80 19.20 -0.48 -2.40
CA GLN A 80 19.43 -1.91 -2.63
C GLN A 80 20.24 -2.60 -1.52
N SER A 81 20.77 -1.86 -0.55
CA SER A 81 21.37 -2.43 0.65
C SER A 81 20.79 -1.75 1.88
N LEU A 82 20.18 -2.55 2.76
CA LEU A 82 20.01 -2.18 4.16
C LEU A 82 21.37 -2.41 4.81
N ASP A 83 22.14 -1.35 5.03
CA ASP A 83 23.43 -1.48 5.72
C ASP A 83 23.16 -1.68 7.22
N GLY A 84 23.57 -2.83 7.77
CA GLY A 84 23.43 -3.15 9.19
C GLY A 84 22.46 -4.30 9.50
N GLU A 85 22.21 -4.48 10.80
CA GLU A 85 21.23 -5.46 11.29
C GLU A 85 19.80 -4.94 11.14
N LEU A 86 18.84 -5.86 11.05
CA LEU A 86 17.43 -5.55 10.86
C LEU A 86 16.60 -6.29 11.89
N THR A 87 15.96 -5.53 12.78
CA THR A 87 15.01 -6.05 13.76
C THR A 87 13.62 -5.51 13.43
N ILE A 88 12.67 -6.41 13.16
CA ILE A 88 11.29 -6.09 12.80
C ILE A 88 10.35 -6.85 13.72
N LEU A 89 9.38 -6.14 14.31
CA LEU A 89 8.25 -6.78 14.98
C LEU A 89 7.06 -6.91 14.02
N LEU A 90 6.69 -8.14 13.71
CA LEU A 90 5.51 -8.48 12.92
C LEU A 90 4.34 -8.79 13.85
N VAL A 91 3.26 -8.04 13.72
CA VAL A 91 2.06 -8.15 14.54
C VAL A 91 0.87 -8.56 13.68
N GLY A 92 0.19 -9.64 14.05
CA GLY A 92 -1.09 -10.02 13.46
C GLY A 92 -2.23 -9.44 14.28
N SER A 93 -3.11 -8.68 13.63
CA SER A 93 -4.31 -8.11 14.24
C SER A 93 -5.56 -8.82 13.76
N ASP A 94 -6.48 -9.10 14.69
CA ASP A 94 -7.81 -9.65 14.40
C ASP A 94 -8.87 -8.57 14.12
N SER A 95 -8.48 -7.28 14.11
CA SER A 95 -9.36 -6.13 13.88
C SER A 95 -10.15 -6.26 12.60
N ARG A 96 -11.48 -6.39 12.68
CA ARG A 96 -12.37 -6.55 11.53
C ARG A 96 -12.82 -5.24 10.90
N ALA A 97 -12.40 -4.10 11.47
CA ALA A 97 -12.76 -2.78 11.00
C ALA A 97 -12.28 -2.55 9.55
N GLY A 98 -13.23 -2.41 8.62
CA GLY A 98 -12.93 -2.22 7.20
C GLY A 98 -12.40 -3.47 6.46
N GLN A 99 -12.53 -4.66 7.05
CA GLN A 99 -12.26 -5.94 6.39
C GLN A 99 -13.51 -6.49 5.68
N GLN A 100 -13.33 -7.52 4.85
CA GLN A 100 -14.45 -8.14 4.12
C GLN A 100 -15.48 -8.82 5.05
N ILE A 101 -15.08 -9.18 6.27
CA ILE A 101 -15.94 -9.68 7.35
C ILE A 101 -15.97 -8.61 8.45
N ASP A 102 -16.71 -7.54 8.22
CA ASP A 102 -16.95 -6.47 9.21
C ASP A 102 -18.22 -6.77 10.01
N ASP A 103 -18.07 -7.06 11.30
CA ASP A 103 -19.16 -7.36 12.25
C ASP A 103 -19.44 -6.21 13.23
N GLY A 104 -18.72 -5.08 13.11
CA GLY A 104 -18.88 -3.90 13.97
C GLY A 104 -18.20 -4.01 15.34
N GLU A 105 -17.28 -4.96 15.55
CA GLU A 105 -16.50 -5.07 16.79
C GLU A 105 -15.47 -3.92 16.89
N GLU A 106 -15.57 -3.12 17.95
CA GLU A 106 -14.64 -2.04 18.27
C GLU A 106 -13.57 -2.55 19.25
N GLY A 107 -12.69 -3.42 18.76
CA GLY A 107 -11.59 -3.97 19.53
C GLY A 107 -10.52 -4.53 18.60
N GLU A 108 -9.32 -3.97 18.67
CA GLU A 108 -8.16 -4.44 17.91
C GLU A 108 -7.18 -5.06 18.90
N LEU A 109 -6.99 -6.38 18.79
CA LEU A 109 -6.03 -7.14 19.61
C LEU A 109 -4.89 -7.66 18.74
N ASN A 110 -3.70 -7.78 19.33
CA ASN A 110 -2.59 -8.48 18.69
C ASN A 110 -2.60 -9.98 19.03
N ASP A 111 -3.01 -10.81 18.07
CA ASP A 111 -3.07 -12.25 18.20
C ASP A 111 -1.74 -12.95 17.86
N VAL A 112 -0.96 -12.35 16.98
CA VAL A 112 0.34 -12.87 16.54
C VAL A 112 1.41 -11.83 16.82
N ASN A 113 2.49 -12.23 17.48
CA ASN A 113 3.63 -11.36 17.79
C ASN A 113 4.91 -12.10 17.45
N LEU A 114 5.59 -11.68 16.38
CA LEU A 114 6.81 -12.32 15.86
C LEU A 114 7.91 -11.27 15.75
N LEU A 115 8.97 -11.42 16.55
CA LEU A 115 10.17 -10.61 16.42
C LEU A 115 11.13 -11.30 15.46
N LEU A 116 11.34 -10.70 14.31
CA LEU A 116 12.31 -11.11 13.30
C LEU A 116 13.60 -10.31 13.49
N HIS A 117 14.72 -11.00 13.59
CA HIS A 117 16.04 -10.41 13.62
C HIS A 117 16.92 -11.01 12.52
N ILE A 118 17.54 -10.13 11.73
CA ILE A 118 18.50 -10.45 10.67
C ILE A 118 19.81 -9.74 11.04
N PRO A 119 20.89 -10.47 11.36
CA PRO A 119 22.18 -9.88 11.71
C PRO A 119 22.80 -9.19 10.50
N ALA A 120 23.74 -8.27 10.72
CA ALA A 120 24.33 -7.41 9.67
C ALA A 120 25.03 -8.14 8.51
N ASP A 121 25.36 -9.43 8.66
CA ASP A 121 25.91 -10.23 7.56
C ASP A 121 24.84 -10.84 6.64
N HIS A 122 23.56 -10.69 7.01
CA HIS A 122 22.37 -11.19 6.32
C HIS A 122 22.43 -12.70 5.98
N GLN A 123 23.24 -13.48 6.69
CA GLN A 123 23.40 -14.92 6.42
C GLN A 123 22.39 -15.80 7.14
N SER A 124 21.65 -15.24 8.11
CA SER A 124 20.64 -15.96 8.87
C SER A 124 19.45 -15.06 9.21
N ALA A 125 18.36 -15.67 9.66
CA ALA A 125 17.20 -14.96 10.18
C ALA A 125 16.67 -15.75 11.38
N THR A 126 16.41 -15.05 12.48
CA THR A 126 15.84 -15.64 13.70
C THR A 126 14.47 -15.04 13.94
N ILE A 127 13.48 -15.88 14.22
CA ILE A 127 12.12 -15.44 14.57
C ILE A 127 11.79 -15.95 15.96
N ILE A 128 11.33 -15.04 16.82
CA ILE A 128 10.87 -15.34 18.17
C ILE A 128 9.38 -15.01 18.25
N SER A 129 8.58 -15.97 18.70
CA SER A 129 7.15 -15.76 18.92
C SER A 129 6.86 -15.44 20.38
N PHE A 130 6.10 -14.37 20.61
CA PHE A 130 5.59 -14.01 21.92
C PHE A 130 4.10 -14.41 22.02
N PRO A 131 3.71 -15.27 22.99
CA PRO A 131 2.32 -15.63 23.18
C PRO A 131 1.46 -14.41 23.50
N ARG A 132 0.28 -14.31 22.87
CA ARG A 132 -0.65 -13.20 23.08
C ARG A 132 -1.16 -13.08 24.53
N ASP A 133 -1.23 -14.21 25.24
CA ASP A 133 -1.69 -14.30 26.63
C ASP A 133 -0.53 -14.22 27.64
N LEU A 134 0.68 -13.85 27.17
CA LEU A 134 1.81 -13.61 28.07
C LEU A 134 1.42 -12.49 29.05
N MET A 135 1.51 -12.78 30.36
CA MET A 135 1.25 -11.80 31.40
C MET A 135 2.53 -11.03 31.69
N LEU A 136 2.50 -9.72 31.47
CA LEU A 136 3.64 -8.83 31.70
C LEU A 136 3.18 -7.41 32.08
N PRO A 137 4.03 -6.60 32.71
CA PRO A 137 3.79 -5.16 32.81
C PRO A 137 3.74 -4.54 31.41
N ILE A 138 2.77 -3.66 31.19
CA ILE A 138 2.69 -2.83 29.98
C ILE A 138 3.15 -1.42 30.40
N PRO A 139 4.15 -0.84 29.70
CA PRO A 139 4.64 0.51 30.00
C PRO A 139 3.56 1.58 29.73
N SER A 140 3.85 2.84 30.06
CA SER A 140 3.00 3.93 29.59
C SER A 140 3.04 3.98 28.06
N CYS A 141 1.88 4.14 27.44
CA CYS A 141 1.74 4.04 25.98
C CYS A 141 1.28 5.36 25.36
N PRO A 142 1.70 5.65 24.11
CA PRO A 142 1.34 6.88 23.45
C PRO A 142 -0.14 6.92 23.05
N GLY A 143 -0.68 8.13 22.96
CA GLY A 143 -2.04 8.38 22.48
C GLY A 143 -2.15 8.21 20.96
N PRO A 144 -3.38 8.21 20.42
CA PRO A 144 -3.64 8.05 18.98
C PRO A 144 -2.98 9.13 18.11
N ASP A 145 -2.77 10.33 18.65
CA ASP A 145 -2.10 11.45 17.99
C ASP A 145 -0.58 11.54 18.32
N GLY A 146 0.00 10.47 18.88
CA GLY A 146 1.41 10.41 19.26
C GLY A 146 1.75 11.11 20.58
N GLU A 147 0.74 11.47 21.37
CA GLU A 147 0.93 12.07 22.70
C GLU A 147 1.70 11.11 23.61
N PRO A 148 2.86 11.49 24.17
CA PRO A 148 3.63 10.60 25.03
C PRO A 148 2.87 10.32 26.34
N GLU A 149 2.99 9.08 26.83
CA GLU A 149 2.44 8.65 28.13
C GLU A 149 0.92 8.87 28.33
N TYR A 150 0.14 8.87 27.25
CA TYR A 150 -1.32 9.06 27.29
C TYR A 150 -2.03 7.98 28.11
N TYR A 151 -1.67 6.72 27.87
CA TYR A 151 -2.16 5.59 28.65
C TYR A 151 -1.18 5.31 29.79
N ALA A 152 -1.72 5.27 31.02
CA ALA A 152 -0.92 4.96 32.20
C ALA A 152 -0.36 3.54 32.15
N SER A 153 0.81 3.34 32.74
CA SER A 153 1.42 2.02 32.86
C SER A 153 0.54 1.06 33.67
N MET A 154 0.60 -0.22 33.30
CA MET A 154 -0.16 -1.29 33.94
C MET A 154 0.80 -2.32 34.51
N SER A 155 0.57 -2.73 35.76
CA SER A 155 1.48 -3.64 36.45
C SER A 155 1.49 -5.06 35.86
N GLU A 156 0.37 -5.50 35.32
CA GLU A 156 0.20 -6.85 34.79
C GLU A 156 -1.03 -6.90 33.85
N GLN A 157 -0.80 -7.24 32.58
CA GLN A 157 -1.82 -7.45 31.57
C GLN A 157 -1.38 -8.52 30.56
N GLN A 158 -2.33 -9.03 29.78
CA GLN A 158 -2.03 -9.87 28.63
C GLN A 158 -1.40 -9.04 27.50
N LEU A 159 -0.37 -9.56 26.84
CA LEU A 159 0.32 -8.89 25.72
C LEU A 159 -0.64 -8.44 24.60
N ASN A 160 -1.70 -9.21 24.32
CA ASN A 160 -2.68 -8.90 23.30
C ASN A 160 -3.47 -7.59 23.57
N SER A 161 -3.54 -7.17 24.82
CA SER A 161 -4.28 -5.97 25.21
C SER A 161 -3.52 -4.69 24.91
N ALA A 162 -2.19 -4.76 24.73
CA ALA A 162 -1.35 -3.60 24.43
C ALA A 162 -1.82 -2.85 23.17
N MET A 163 -2.36 -3.56 22.19
CA MET A 163 -2.94 -2.97 20.98
C MET A 163 -4.08 -1.98 21.27
N MET A 164 -4.87 -2.20 22.34
CA MET A 164 -5.98 -1.31 22.71
C MET A 164 -5.52 0.02 23.33
N TYR A 165 -4.29 0.08 23.86
CA TYR A 165 -3.78 1.19 24.66
C TYR A 165 -2.77 2.06 23.90
N GLY A 166 -2.89 2.16 22.58
CA GLY A 166 -1.96 2.94 21.75
C GLY A 166 -1.51 2.23 20.49
N GLY A 167 -2.18 1.14 20.11
CA GLY A 167 -1.95 0.45 18.84
C GLY A 167 -0.58 -0.24 18.77
N LEU A 168 -0.08 -0.37 17.53
CA LEU A 168 1.22 -0.98 17.24
C LEU A 168 2.39 -0.37 18.05
N PRO A 169 2.49 0.96 18.24
CA PRO A 169 3.53 1.56 19.09
C PRO A 169 3.57 1.02 20.52
N CYS A 170 2.40 0.81 21.15
CA CYS A 170 2.33 0.26 22.51
C CYS A 170 2.81 -1.21 22.56
N VAL A 171 2.50 -2.01 21.54
CA VAL A 171 3.01 -3.39 21.42
C VAL A 171 4.53 -3.41 21.26
N VAL A 172 5.09 -2.51 20.45
CA VAL A 172 6.54 -2.36 20.25
C VAL A 172 7.22 -1.98 21.55
N LEU A 173 6.73 -0.96 22.26
CA LEU A 173 7.24 -0.55 23.58
C LEU A 173 7.25 -1.72 24.55
N THR A 174 6.14 -2.44 24.63
CA THR A 174 5.95 -3.55 25.56
C THR A 174 6.99 -4.66 25.32
N ILE A 175 7.22 -5.04 24.06
CA ILE A 175 8.22 -6.08 23.72
C ILE A 175 9.65 -5.55 23.85
N SER A 176 9.89 -4.27 23.52
CA SER A 176 11.19 -3.63 23.69
C SER A 176 11.58 -3.59 25.17
N GLU A 177 10.69 -3.18 26.08
CA GLU A 177 10.93 -3.18 27.53
C GLU A 177 11.12 -4.60 28.09
N LEU A 178 10.36 -5.59 27.59
CA LEU A 178 10.52 -6.99 28.00
C LEU A 178 11.89 -7.56 27.61
N THR A 179 12.40 -7.20 26.43
CA THR A 179 13.59 -7.83 25.84
C THR A 179 14.87 -7.00 26.03
N GLY A 180 14.73 -5.70 26.29
CA GLY A 180 15.81 -4.72 26.22
C GLY A 180 16.34 -4.48 24.81
N LEU A 181 15.63 -4.93 23.77
CA LEU A 181 16.04 -4.76 22.37
C LEU A 181 15.41 -3.52 21.76
N GLU A 182 16.18 -2.81 20.95
CA GLU A 182 15.64 -1.76 20.09
C GLU A 182 14.94 -2.39 18.89
N ILE A 183 13.68 -1.98 18.66
CA ILE A 183 12.83 -2.50 17.61
C ILE A 183 12.49 -1.34 16.68
N PRO A 184 13.36 -1.03 15.71
CA PRO A 184 13.22 0.16 14.86
C PRO A 184 12.07 0.06 13.85
N TYR A 185 11.65 -1.16 13.52
CA TYR A 185 10.61 -1.40 12.53
C TYR A 185 9.52 -2.30 13.10
N ALA A 186 8.27 -1.99 12.75
CA ALA A 186 7.15 -2.87 13.02
C ALA A 186 6.16 -2.85 11.86
N ALA A 187 5.50 -3.97 11.64
CA ALA A 187 4.46 -4.10 10.63
C ALA A 187 3.26 -4.83 11.23
N MET A 188 2.07 -4.34 10.92
CA MET A 188 0.82 -4.99 11.28
C MET A 188 0.22 -5.66 10.04
N VAL A 189 -0.23 -6.91 10.20
CA VAL A 189 -0.91 -7.68 9.16
C VAL A 189 -2.28 -8.10 9.67
N THR A 190 -3.32 -7.82 8.89
CA THR A 190 -4.70 -8.24 9.17
C THR A 190 -5.01 -9.60 8.55
N PHE A 191 -6.14 -10.22 8.90
CA PHE A 191 -6.61 -11.47 8.28
C PHE A 191 -6.75 -11.37 6.75
N ASP A 192 -7.37 -10.31 6.23
CA ASP A 192 -7.45 -10.03 4.80
C ASP A 192 -6.05 -9.90 4.17
N GLY A 193 -5.10 -9.31 4.91
CA GLY A 193 -3.69 -9.25 4.51
C GLY A 193 -3.09 -10.63 4.28
N VAL A 194 -3.29 -11.56 5.22
CA VAL A 194 -2.82 -12.95 5.07
C VAL A 194 -3.48 -13.65 3.88
N MET A 195 -4.80 -13.50 3.72
CA MET A 195 -5.54 -14.10 2.59
C MET A 195 -5.06 -13.59 1.23
N ASN A 196 -4.74 -12.30 1.13
CA ASN A 196 -4.22 -11.71 -0.10
C ASN A 196 -2.80 -12.21 -0.40
N ILE A 197 -1.95 -12.37 0.61
CA ILE A 197 -0.58 -12.91 0.45
C ILE A 197 -0.64 -14.36 -0.01
N THR A 198 -1.44 -15.23 0.63
CA THR A 198 -1.55 -16.64 0.24
C THR A 198 -2.11 -16.79 -1.18
N SER A 199 -3.15 -16.01 -1.51
CA SER A 199 -3.74 -15.99 -2.86
C SER A 199 -2.74 -15.55 -3.92
N ALA A 200 -1.90 -14.54 -3.63
CA ALA A 200 -0.86 -14.07 -4.54
C ALA A 200 0.25 -15.13 -4.77
N LEU A 201 0.50 -15.99 -3.79
CA LEU A 201 1.45 -17.11 -3.89
C LEU A 201 0.84 -18.36 -4.55
N GLY A 202 -0.47 -18.37 -4.82
CA GLY A 202 -1.15 -19.47 -5.50
C GLY A 202 -1.80 -20.51 -4.59
N GLY A 203 -1.96 -20.20 -3.29
CA GLY A 203 -2.60 -21.07 -2.30
C GLY A 203 -1.61 -21.68 -1.32
#